data_AF-A0A2S0WFX5-F1
#
_entry.id   AF-A0A2S0WFX5-F1
#
_cell.length_a   1.000
_cell.length_b   1.000
_cell.length_c   1.000
_cell.angle_alpha   90.00
_cell.angle_beta   90.00
_cell.angle_gamma   90.00
#
_symmetry.space_group_name_H-M   'P 1'
#
loop_
_entity.id
_entity.type
_entity.pdbx_description
1 polymer ?
#
loop_
_entity_poly.entity_id
_entity_poly.type
_entity_poly.pdbx_seq_one_letter_code
_entity_poly.pdbx_strand_id
1 'polypeptide(L)'
;MYGSDSVYAVTVQPRRLPRKYYVRRRVAALVLLGLVIFAVAGVCARSAQPPPAAAPAVPSQAPEVVVQSRPVELEVASIGIRAQFEPADCRVKNGAINPATLGQACAYTAPDRPYQLPGTHAGDVVVIAGHAGLGAVFDKLYDASANTHRVSIGDVLYLRTESSGEKWLRYRATDLHDPSKAALSEDPAVWGVGATPGRLLTISCIQPPLGDAVRNAVVGWQFDGVELR
;
A
#
# COMPACT_ATOMS: atom_id res chain seq x y z
N MET A 1 81.75 25.81 -53.75
CA MET A 1 82.69 24.80 -54.27
C MET A 1 81.94 23.49 -54.43
N TYR A 2 82.30 22.77 -55.49
CA TYR A 2 81.77 21.49 -55.99
C TYR A 2 81.78 20.34 -54.97
N GLY A 3 80.88 19.37 -55.21
CA GLY A 3 81.10 17.94 -54.94
C GLY A 3 80.18 17.34 -53.87
N SER A 4 79.12 16.61 -54.22
CA SER A 4 79.10 15.19 -54.65
C SER A 4 79.35 14.20 -53.50
N ASP A 5 78.31 13.54 -52.99
CA ASP A 5 78.03 12.13 -53.36
C ASP A 5 76.95 11.49 -52.47
N SER A 6 76.02 10.83 -53.16
CA SER A 6 74.95 9.98 -52.64
C SER A 6 75.48 8.60 -52.21
N VAL A 7 74.94 8.02 -51.14
CA VAL A 7 74.78 6.55 -51.04
C VAL A 7 73.40 6.19 -50.49
N TYR A 8 72.79 5.24 -51.18
CA TYR A 8 71.40 4.83 -51.21
C TYR A 8 70.92 4.03 -50.00
N ALA A 9 69.64 4.21 -49.69
CA ALA A 9 68.82 3.32 -48.89
C ALA A 9 68.49 2.02 -49.66
N VAL A 10 68.42 0.89 -48.95
CA VAL A 10 67.71 -0.31 -49.42
C VAL A 10 66.39 -0.43 -48.67
N THR A 11 65.33 -0.27 -49.43
CA THR A 11 63.91 -0.37 -49.06
C THR A 11 63.43 -1.81 -48.98
N VAL A 12 62.63 -2.12 -47.95
CA VAL A 12 61.72 -3.28 -47.95
C VAL A 12 60.35 -2.81 -48.46
N GLN A 13 59.91 -3.33 -49.61
CA GLN A 13 58.58 -3.07 -50.15
C GLN A 13 57.50 -3.95 -49.48
N PRO A 14 56.38 -3.38 -48.99
CA PRO A 14 55.19 -4.16 -48.72
C PRO A 14 54.42 -4.45 -50.02
N ARG A 15 54.11 -5.73 -50.23
CA ARG A 15 53.29 -6.25 -51.33
C ARG A 15 51.92 -5.56 -51.37
N ARG A 16 51.62 -4.88 -52.48
CA ARG A 16 50.27 -4.34 -52.78
C ARG A 16 49.36 -5.47 -53.27
N LEU A 17 48.20 -5.64 -52.62
CA LEU A 17 47.17 -6.59 -53.05
C LEU A 17 46.47 -6.14 -54.35
N PRO A 18 46.01 -7.07 -55.21
CA PRO A 18 45.49 -6.74 -56.55
C PRO A 18 44.23 -5.87 -56.54
N ARG A 19 44.19 -4.89 -57.46
CA ARG A 19 43.12 -3.88 -57.67
C ARG A 19 41.68 -4.42 -57.72
N LYS A 20 41.49 -5.68 -58.12
CA LYS A 20 40.16 -6.34 -58.22
C LYS A 20 39.49 -6.55 -56.85
N TYR A 21 40.28 -6.76 -55.79
CA TYR A 21 39.76 -6.95 -54.43
C TYR A 21 39.27 -5.63 -53.79
N TYR A 22 39.89 -4.51 -54.15
CA TYR A 22 39.47 -3.18 -53.70
C TYR A 22 38.13 -2.75 -54.30
N VAL A 23 37.89 -3.06 -55.58
CA VAL A 23 36.62 -2.74 -56.26
C VAL A 23 35.47 -3.58 -55.69
N ARG A 24 35.69 -4.89 -55.49
CA ARG A 24 34.68 -5.78 -54.88
C ARG A 24 34.31 -5.36 -53.45
N ARG A 25 35.28 -4.93 -52.63
CA ARG A 25 35.01 -4.41 -51.27
C ARG A 25 34.20 -3.12 -51.27
N ARG A 26 34.45 -2.20 -52.22
CA ARG A 26 33.68 -0.96 -52.34
C ARG A 26 32.24 -1.19 -52.79
N VAL A 27 32.02 -2.12 -53.73
CA VAL A 27 30.66 -2.48 -54.15
C VAL A 27 29.89 -3.15 -53.02
N ALA A 28 30.51 -4.08 -52.27
CA ALA A 28 29.89 -4.71 -51.11
C ALA A 28 29.54 -3.70 -50.00
N ALA A 29 30.42 -2.74 -49.73
CA ALA A 29 30.16 -1.67 -48.76
C ALA A 29 29.00 -0.75 -49.18
N LEU A 30 28.88 -0.42 -50.47
CA LEU A 30 27.77 0.38 -50.99
C LEU A 30 26.43 -0.35 -50.94
N VAL A 31 26.41 -1.66 -51.21
CA VAL A 31 25.19 -2.49 -51.08
C VAL A 31 24.75 -2.60 -49.63
N LEU A 32 25.67 -2.79 -48.69
CA LEU A 32 25.37 -2.79 -47.25
C LEU A 32 24.85 -1.42 -46.78
N LEU A 33 25.45 -0.33 -47.25
CA LEU A 33 24.98 1.02 -46.92
C LEU A 33 23.56 1.28 -47.47
N GLY A 34 23.26 0.81 -48.68
CA GLY A 34 21.91 0.90 -49.26
C GLY A 34 20.86 0.11 -48.47
N LEU A 35 21.20 -1.09 -47.99
CA LEU A 35 20.31 -1.92 -47.16
C LEU A 35 20.01 -1.27 -45.79
N VAL A 36 21.02 -0.64 -45.16
CA VAL A 36 20.83 0.07 -43.89
C VAL A 36 19.93 1.30 -44.07
N ILE A 37 20.10 2.06 -45.15
CA ILE A 37 19.26 3.23 -45.44
C ILE A 37 17.81 2.81 -45.70
N PHE A 38 17.57 1.72 -46.43
CA PHE A 38 16.22 1.20 -46.65
C PHE A 38 15.54 0.70 -45.37
N ALA A 39 16.30 0.08 -44.45
CA ALA A 39 15.78 -0.38 -43.17
C ALA A 39 15.37 0.78 -42.24
N VAL A 40 16.11 1.90 -42.26
CA VAL A 40 15.78 3.09 -41.46
C VAL A 40 14.56 3.84 -42.03
N ALA A 41 14.42 3.90 -43.35
CA ALA A 41 13.25 4.54 -43.99
C ALA A 41 11.94 3.78 -43.74
N GLY A 42 11.98 2.45 -43.61
CA GLY A 42 10.80 1.62 -43.32
C GLY A 42 10.25 1.76 -41.89
N VAL A 43 11.05 2.25 -40.94
CA VAL A 43 10.63 2.44 -39.53
C VAL A 43 9.85 3.75 -39.35
N CYS A 44 10.10 4.76 -40.20
CA CYS A 44 9.39 6.05 -40.14
C CYS A 44 8.02 6.04 -40.84
N ALA A 45 7.68 4.98 -41.58
CA ALA A 45 6.42 4.88 -42.33
C ALA A 45 5.30 4.13 -41.58
N ARG A 46 5.51 3.75 -40.31
CA ARG A 46 4.40 3.28 -39.45
C ARG A 46 3.57 4.48 -39.03
N SER A 47 2.58 4.77 -39.87
CA SER A 47 1.47 5.68 -39.55
C SER A 47 0.93 5.31 -38.16
N ALA A 48 1.08 6.23 -37.21
CA ALA A 48 0.50 6.12 -35.90
C ALA A 48 -1.02 6.03 -36.07
N GLN A 49 -1.58 4.85 -35.87
CA GLN A 49 -3.02 4.68 -35.79
C GLN A 49 -3.49 5.51 -34.59
N PRO A 50 -4.43 6.46 -34.77
CA PRO A 50 -4.98 7.21 -33.65
C PRO A 50 -5.52 6.23 -32.62
N PRO A 51 -5.27 6.44 -31.31
CA PRO A 51 -5.87 5.60 -30.29
C PRO A 51 -7.39 5.59 -30.49
N PRO A 52 -8.07 4.44 -30.35
CA PRO A 52 -9.51 4.39 -30.44
C PRO A 52 -10.09 5.42 -29.47
N ALA A 53 -11.07 6.20 -29.95
CA ALA A 53 -11.75 7.20 -29.15
C ALA A 53 -12.18 6.56 -27.83
N ALA A 54 -11.83 7.21 -26.71
CA ALA A 54 -12.23 6.78 -25.39
C ALA A 54 -13.74 6.52 -25.39
N ALA A 55 -14.15 5.32 -24.99
CA ALA A 55 -15.55 5.03 -24.76
C ALA A 55 -16.12 6.10 -23.82
N PRO A 56 -17.38 6.54 -24.01
CA PRO A 56 -17.99 7.51 -23.12
C PRO A 56 -17.82 7.01 -21.69
N ALA A 57 -17.20 7.84 -20.86
CA ALA A 57 -17.06 7.58 -19.43
C ALA A 57 -18.47 7.31 -18.89
N VAL A 58 -18.69 6.08 -18.42
CA VAL A 58 -19.89 5.76 -17.65
C VAL A 58 -19.96 6.79 -16.53
N PRO A 59 -21.11 7.45 -16.30
CA PRO A 59 -21.22 8.41 -15.20
C PRO A 59 -20.79 7.71 -13.92
N SER A 60 -19.77 8.25 -13.26
CA SER A 60 -19.37 7.81 -11.92
C SER A 60 -20.63 7.83 -11.08
N GLN A 61 -21.12 6.65 -10.68
CA GLN A 61 -22.19 6.56 -9.69
C GLN A 61 -21.75 7.40 -8.49
N ALA A 62 -22.67 8.19 -7.94
CA ALA A 62 -22.39 8.95 -6.74
C ALA A 62 -21.79 8.00 -5.68
N PRO A 63 -20.79 8.44 -4.89
CA PRO A 63 -20.16 7.59 -3.89
C PRO A 63 -21.25 6.94 -3.05
N GLU A 64 -21.23 5.62 -2.97
CA GLU A 64 -22.25 4.89 -2.24
C GLU A 64 -22.17 5.26 -0.76
N VAL A 65 -23.30 5.66 -0.17
CA VAL A 65 -23.36 6.19 1.20
C VAL A 65 -23.84 5.11 2.15
N VAL A 66 -23.08 4.88 3.23
CA VAL A 66 -23.48 4.06 4.37
C VAL A 66 -23.59 4.99 5.58
N VAL A 67 -24.82 5.14 6.09
CA VAL A 67 -25.09 5.94 7.29
C VAL A 67 -24.42 5.30 8.51
N GLN A 68 -24.05 6.10 9.51
CA GLN A 68 -23.40 5.57 10.70
C GLN A 68 -24.31 4.59 11.45
N SER A 69 -23.78 3.42 11.81
CA SER A 69 -24.51 2.42 12.62
C SER A 69 -23.54 1.49 13.34
N ARG A 70 -24.05 0.58 14.18
CA ARG A 70 -23.17 -0.32 14.93
C ARG A 70 -22.43 -1.25 13.98
N PRO A 71 -21.13 -1.51 14.21
CA PRO A 71 -20.42 -2.55 13.49
C PRO A 71 -20.97 -3.92 13.87
N VAL A 72 -21.04 -4.81 12.88
CA VAL A 72 -21.51 -6.19 13.08
C VAL A 72 -20.41 -7.20 12.74
N GLU A 73 -19.49 -6.86 11.86
CA GLU A 73 -18.43 -7.76 11.42
C GLU A 73 -17.20 -7.01 10.93
N LEU A 74 -16.01 -7.53 11.25
CA LEU A 74 -14.72 -6.97 10.85
C LEU A 74 -13.83 -8.07 10.29
N GLU A 75 -13.08 -7.76 9.23
CA GLU A 75 -12.10 -8.66 8.64
C GLU A 75 -10.79 -7.93 8.32
N VAL A 76 -9.67 -8.56 8.69
CA VAL A 76 -8.33 -8.18 8.22
C VAL A 76 -7.68 -9.45 7.66
N ALA A 77 -7.84 -9.65 6.36
CA ALA A 77 -7.48 -10.91 5.70
C ALA A 77 -5.97 -11.21 5.75
N SER A 78 -5.12 -10.18 5.64
CA SER A 78 -3.65 -10.32 5.63
C SER A 78 -3.10 -11.01 6.88
N ILE A 79 -3.79 -10.86 8.01
CA ILE A 79 -3.43 -11.47 9.29
C ILE A 79 -4.48 -12.48 9.79
N GLY A 80 -5.47 -12.81 8.97
CA GLY A 80 -6.50 -13.80 9.29
C GLY A 80 -7.32 -13.46 10.54
N ILE A 81 -7.69 -12.19 10.71
CA ILE A 81 -8.71 -11.76 11.68
C ILE A 81 -10.06 -11.74 10.99
N ARG A 82 -11.05 -12.38 11.61
CA ARG A 82 -12.47 -12.18 11.32
C ARG A 82 -13.21 -12.14 12.66
N ALA A 83 -13.91 -11.05 12.92
CA ALA A 83 -14.46 -10.72 14.22
C ALA A 83 -15.95 -10.39 14.11
N GLN A 84 -16.73 -10.88 15.05
CA GLN A 84 -18.08 -10.40 15.34
C GLN A 84 -18.01 -9.34 16.43
N PHE A 85 -19.11 -8.61 16.63
CA PHE A 85 -19.18 -7.53 17.62
C PHE A 85 -20.06 -7.86 18.82
N GLU A 86 -19.66 -7.33 19.97
CA GLU A 86 -20.51 -7.21 21.15
C GLU A 86 -21.70 -6.29 20.83
N PRO A 87 -22.90 -6.58 21.39
CA PRO A 87 -24.09 -5.80 21.08
C PRO A 87 -24.07 -4.38 21.68
N ALA A 88 -23.23 -4.15 22.68
CA ALA A 88 -23.07 -2.86 23.36
C ALA A 88 -21.66 -2.30 23.14
N ASP A 89 -21.47 -1.03 23.49
CA ASP A 89 -20.15 -0.41 23.42
C ASP A 89 -19.19 -1.04 24.43
N CYS A 90 -17.89 -0.91 24.13
CA CYS A 90 -16.83 -1.32 25.03
C CYS A 90 -17.04 -0.70 26.41
N ARG A 91 -16.95 -1.54 27.44
CA ARG A 91 -16.97 -1.06 28.82
C ARG A 91 -15.69 -0.30 29.11
N VAL A 92 -15.76 0.62 30.06
CA VAL A 92 -14.58 1.23 30.68
C VAL A 92 -14.46 0.71 32.10
N LYS A 93 -13.28 0.22 32.47
CA LYS A 93 -12.97 -0.22 33.85
C LYS A 93 -11.65 0.40 34.27
N ASN A 94 -11.65 1.13 35.38
CA ASN A 94 -10.48 1.85 35.90
C ASN A 94 -9.84 2.77 34.86
N GLY A 95 -10.65 3.48 34.07
CA GLY A 95 -10.19 4.41 33.03
C GLY A 95 -9.66 3.74 31.75
N ALA A 96 -9.71 2.41 31.65
CA ALA A 96 -9.25 1.67 30.46
C ALA A 96 -10.40 0.97 29.74
N ILE A 97 -10.31 0.90 28.40
CA ILE A 97 -11.22 0.13 27.55
C ILE A 97 -11.11 -1.36 27.92
N ASN A 98 -12.25 -2.00 28.17
CA ASN A 98 -12.35 -3.36 28.67
C ASN A 98 -13.48 -4.13 27.97
N PRO A 99 -13.21 -4.74 26.80
CA PRO A 99 -14.18 -5.57 26.09
C PRO A 99 -14.82 -6.63 27.02
N ALA A 100 -16.09 -6.95 26.82
CA ALA A 100 -16.83 -7.90 27.65
C ALA A 100 -16.41 -9.35 27.44
N THR A 101 -15.95 -9.69 26.24
CA THR A 101 -15.73 -11.06 25.79
C THR A 101 -14.37 -11.20 25.11
N LEU A 102 -13.77 -12.40 25.19
CA LEU A 102 -12.51 -12.68 24.51
C LEU A 102 -12.65 -12.80 22.98
N GLY A 103 -13.81 -13.27 22.51
CA GLY A 103 -14.02 -13.67 21.11
C GLY A 103 -14.68 -12.62 20.22
N GLN A 104 -15.13 -11.49 20.76
CA GLN A 104 -15.77 -10.43 19.99
C GLN A 104 -15.05 -9.10 20.17
N ALA A 105 -15.12 -8.26 19.14
CA ALA A 105 -14.71 -6.87 19.23
C ALA A 105 -15.87 -6.01 19.78
N CYS A 106 -15.58 -4.80 20.21
CA CYS A 106 -16.60 -3.83 20.61
C CYS A 106 -16.28 -2.48 19.97
N ALA A 107 -17.32 -1.71 19.64
CA ALA A 107 -17.16 -0.30 19.31
C ALA A 107 -17.04 0.51 20.60
N TYR A 108 -16.26 1.57 20.62
CA TYR A 108 -16.18 2.47 21.76
C TYR A 108 -16.68 3.86 21.36
N THR A 109 -17.84 4.24 21.92
CA THR A 109 -18.32 5.61 21.93
C THR A 109 -18.50 6.04 23.39
N ALA A 110 -18.40 7.33 23.66
CA ALA A 110 -18.60 7.87 25.00
C ALA A 110 -19.15 9.30 24.92
N PRO A 111 -20.04 9.75 25.83
CA PRO A 111 -20.62 11.09 25.78
C PRO A 111 -19.60 12.23 25.85
N ASP A 112 -18.45 11.98 26.48
CA ASP A 112 -17.37 12.94 26.69
C ASP A 112 -16.24 12.83 25.66
N ARG A 113 -16.37 11.92 24.68
CA ARG A 113 -15.39 11.72 23.61
C ARG A 113 -16.04 11.97 22.25
N PRO A 114 -15.33 12.54 21.28
CA PRO A 114 -15.92 12.83 19.97
C PRO A 114 -16.03 11.57 19.08
N TYR A 115 -15.86 10.38 19.65
CA TYR A 115 -15.76 9.12 18.90
C TYR A 115 -17.11 8.74 18.30
N GLN A 116 -17.09 8.36 17.03
CA GLN A 116 -18.32 8.10 16.28
C GLN A 116 -18.43 6.64 15.86
N LEU A 117 -19.66 6.26 15.50
CA LEU A 117 -19.91 4.97 14.86
C LEU A 117 -19.41 4.98 13.39
N PRO A 118 -19.07 3.80 12.85
CA PRO A 118 -18.59 3.68 11.47
C PRO A 118 -19.67 4.01 10.44
N GLY A 119 -19.27 4.74 9.40
CA GLY A 119 -20.07 5.10 8.23
C GLY A 119 -19.21 5.91 7.25
N THR A 120 -19.70 6.14 6.03
CA THR A 120 -18.91 6.80 4.96
C THR A 120 -18.57 8.26 5.29
N HIS A 121 -19.35 8.89 6.14
CA HIS A 121 -19.18 10.30 6.56
C HIS A 121 -18.93 10.43 8.05
N ALA A 122 -18.25 9.45 8.66
CA ALA A 122 -17.87 9.57 10.06
C ALA A 122 -16.97 10.81 10.26
N GLY A 123 -17.49 11.77 11.03
CA GLY A 123 -16.89 13.10 11.18
C GLY A 123 -15.71 13.12 12.14
N ASP A 124 -15.47 12.03 12.85
CA ASP A 124 -14.32 11.86 13.72
C ASP A 124 -13.96 10.37 13.86
N VAL A 125 -12.97 10.07 14.70
CA VAL A 125 -12.39 8.74 14.88
C VAL A 125 -13.44 7.71 15.31
N VAL A 126 -13.40 6.56 14.64
CA VAL A 126 -14.11 5.34 15.04
C VAL A 126 -13.17 4.48 15.86
N VAL A 127 -13.61 4.01 17.02
CA VAL A 127 -12.75 3.20 17.91
C VAL A 127 -13.33 1.80 18.04
N ILE A 128 -12.51 0.80 17.72
CA ILE A 128 -12.84 -0.62 17.86
C ILE A 128 -11.79 -1.25 18.76
N ALA A 129 -12.21 -1.98 19.79
CA ALA A 129 -11.31 -2.66 20.70
C ALA A 129 -11.62 -4.15 20.82
N GLY A 130 -10.60 -4.91 21.20
CA GLY A 130 -10.71 -6.35 21.41
C GLY A 130 -9.59 -6.87 22.31
N HIS A 131 -9.83 -8.01 22.96
CA HIS A 131 -8.80 -8.68 23.76
C HIS A 131 -7.71 -9.30 22.88
N ALA A 132 -6.53 -9.49 23.47
CA ALA A 132 -5.40 -10.20 22.88
C ALA A 132 -4.87 -11.24 23.88
N GLY A 133 -4.10 -12.23 23.39
CA GLY A 133 -3.69 -13.39 24.16
C GLY A 133 -4.72 -14.52 24.12
N LEU A 134 -4.26 -15.76 24.34
CA LEU A 134 -5.11 -16.95 24.45
C LEU A 134 -6.09 -17.16 23.27
N GLY A 135 -5.72 -16.71 22.07
CA GLY A 135 -6.58 -16.81 20.89
C GLY A 135 -7.77 -15.84 20.89
N ALA A 136 -7.70 -14.75 21.66
CA ALA A 136 -8.70 -13.69 21.65
C ALA A 136 -8.80 -13.00 20.26
N VAL A 137 -9.89 -12.27 20.07
CA VAL A 137 -10.30 -11.70 18.77
C VAL A 137 -9.20 -10.90 18.05
N PHE A 138 -8.38 -10.17 18.80
CA PHE A 138 -7.30 -9.32 18.29
C PHE A 138 -5.90 -9.82 18.66
N ASP A 139 -5.77 -11.10 19.02
CA ASP A 139 -4.49 -11.75 19.29
C ASP A 139 -3.51 -11.65 18.10
N LYS A 140 -4.05 -11.54 16.88
CA LYS A 140 -3.23 -11.45 15.67
C LYS A 140 -2.84 -10.03 15.26
N LEU A 141 -3.24 -8.98 15.98
CA LEU A 141 -2.81 -7.61 15.65
C LEU A 141 -1.31 -7.41 15.90
N TYR A 142 -0.75 -8.10 16.90
CA TYR A 142 0.63 -7.90 17.35
C TYR A 142 1.29 -9.23 17.70
N ASP A 143 2.56 -9.37 17.30
CA ASP A 143 3.41 -10.47 17.71
C ASP A 143 4.23 -10.07 18.93
N ALA A 144 3.81 -10.50 20.12
CA ALA A 144 4.50 -10.16 21.36
C ALA A 144 5.90 -10.80 21.47
N SER A 145 6.13 -11.94 20.81
CA SER A 145 7.42 -12.64 20.83
C SER A 145 8.45 -11.96 19.93
N ALA A 146 8.02 -11.50 18.76
CA ALA A 146 8.85 -10.73 17.83
C ALA A 146 8.84 -9.22 18.12
N ASN A 147 8.00 -8.77 19.06
CA ASN A 147 7.78 -7.37 19.41
C ASN A 147 7.52 -6.49 18.18
N THR A 148 6.54 -6.89 17.35
CA THR A 148 6.16 -6.16 16.12
C THR A 148 4.68 -6.30 15.82
N HIS A 149 4.11 -5.30 15.14
CA HIS A 149 2.79 -5.43 14.52
C HIS A 149 2.82 -6.50 13.43
N ARG A 150 1.70 -7.24 13.27
CA ARG A 150 1.51 -8.14 12.13
C ARG A 150 0.85 -7.45 10.95
N VAL A 151 0.10 -6.38 11.20
CA VAL A 151 -0.43 -5.49 10.16
C VAL A 151 0.71 -4.69 9.55
N SER A 152 0.73 -4.57 8.23
CA SER A 152 1.61 -3.67 7.49
C SER A 152 0.86 -2.42 7.02
N ILE A 153 1.55 -1.30 6.87
CA ILE A 153 0.98 -0.10 6.23
C ILE A 153 0.47 -0.47 4.83
N GLY A 154 -0.75 -0.06 4.51
CA GLY A 154 -1.41 -0.41 3.26
C GLY A 154 -2.32 -1.65 3.33
N ASP A 155 -2.23 -2.46 4.38
CA ASP A 155 -3.17 -3.56 4.63
C ASP A 155 -4.61 -3.05 4.74
N VAL A 156 -5.57 -3.92 4.45
CA VAL A 156 -6.98 -3.55 4.38
C VAL A 156 -7.77 -4.19 5.51
N LEU A 157 -8.53 -3.36 6.21
CA LEU A 157 -9.59 -3.74 7.12
C LEU A 157 -10.93 -3.51 6.44
N TYR A 158 -11.79 -4.52 6.51
CA TYR A 158 -13.17 -4.43 6.05
C TYR A 158 -14.11 -4.45 7.24
N LEU A 159 -15.11 -3.57 7.23
CA LEU A 159 -16.07 -3.42 8.31
C LEU A 159 -17.50 -3.40 7.75
N ARG A 160 -18.33 -4.30 8.26
CA ARG A 160 -19.77 -4.33 8.00
C ARG A 160 -20.50 -3.73 9.20
N THR A 161 -21.60 -3.04 8.93
CA THR A 161 -22.41 -2.35 9.93
C THR A 161 -23.88 -2.73 9.75
N GLU A 162 -24.72 -2.44 10.75
CA GLU A 162 -26.17 -2.72 10.67
C GLU A 162 -26.83 -2.06 9.45
N SER A 163 -26.35 -0.88 9.06
CA SER A 163 -26.87 -0.11 7.93
C SER A 163 -26.23 -0.45 6.58
N SER A 164 -25.13 -1.20 6.54
CA SER A 164 -24.42 -1.47 5.29
C SER A 164 -25.00 -2.64 4.49
N GLY A 165 -25.85 -3.47 5.10
CA GLY A 165 -26.37 -4.69 4.46
C GLY A 165 -25.22 -5.62 4.07
N GLU A 166 -25.13 -5.95 2.79
CA GLU A 166 -24.05 -6.79 2.22
C GLU A 166 -22.77 -6.02 1.89
N LYS A 167 -22.77 -4.70 2.07
CA LYS A 167 -21.64 -3.84 1.73
C LYS A 167 -20.65 -3.77 2.88
N TRP A 168 -19.38 -3.59 2.50
CA TRP A 168 -18.27 -3.43 3.43
C TRP A 168 -17.67 -2.05 3.28
N LEU A 169 -17.51 -1.35 4.41
CA LEU A 169 -16.65 -0.19 4.52
C LEU A 169 -15.19 -0.69 4.46
N ARG A 170 -14.41 -0.15 3.54
CA ARG A 170 -13.01 -0.48 3.35
C ARG A 170 -12.14 0.58 4.02
N TYR A 171 -11.16 0.14 4.80
CA TYR A 171 -10.17 1.00 5.44
C TYR A 171 -8.76 0.49 5.16
N ARG A 172 -7.80 1.40 5.02
CA ARG A 172 -6.38 1.09 4.77
C ARG A 172 -5.53 1.48 5.96
N ALA A 173 -4.62 0.60 6.40
CA ALA A 173 -3.68 0.90 7.48
C ALA A 173 -2.75 2.05 7.09
N THR A 174 -2.64 3.07 7.96
CA THR A 174 -1.83 4.28 7.74
C THR A 174 -0.71 4.44 8.75
N ASP A 175 -0.89 3.93 9.96
CA ASP A 175 0.03 4.08 11.07
C ASP A 175 -0.13 2.95 12.09
N LEU A 176 0.95 2.70 12.83
CA LEU A 176 1.07 1.63 13.81
C LEU A 176 1.68 2.23 15.07
N HIS A 177 1.06 1.99 16.22
CA HIS A 177 1.51 2.51 17.50
C HIS A 177 1.46 1.43 18.58
N ASP A 178 2.41 1.50 19.49
CA ASP A 178 2.58 0.56 20.59
C ASP A 178 2.75 1.26 21.97
N PRO A 179 1.87 2.22 22.32
CA PRO A 179 2.04 3.07 23.50
C PRO A 179 1.87 2.27 24.80
N SER A 180 2.38 2.83 25.89
CA SER A 180 2.04 2.35 27.23
C SER A 180 0.55 2.62 27.52
N LYS A 181 -0.08 1.77 28.34
CA LYS A 181 -1.47 1.97 28.77
C LYS A 181 -1.72 3.32 29.44
N ALA A 182 -0.72 3.83 30.17
CA ALA A 182 -0.80 5.12 30.84
C ALA A 182 -0.72 6.31 29.86
N ALA A 183 0.00 6.14 28.74
CA ALA A 183 0.17 7.20 27.75
C ALA A 183 -0.93 7.21 26.69
N LEU A 184 -1.58 6.06 26.43
CA LEU A 184 -2.52 5.91 25.32
C LEU A 184 -3.58 7.01 25.31
N SER A 185 -4.25 7.31 26.43
CA SER A 185 -5.38 8.26 26.45
C SER A 185 -5.05 9.71 26.09
N GLU A 186 -3.77 10.07 26.09
CA GLU A 186 -3.28 11.43 25.86
C GLU A 186 -2.37 11.53 24.64
N ASP A 187 -2.15 10.42 23.91
CA ASP A 187 -1.18 10.37 22.82
C ASP A 187 -1.75 11.02 21.52
N PRO A 188 -1.30 12.23 21.14
CA PRO A 188 -1.81 12.90 19.95
C PRO A 188 -1.39 12.20 18.65
N ALA A 189 -0.36 11.35 18.67
CA ALA A 189 0.03 10.57 17.50
C ALA A 189 -1.01 9.48 17.20
N VAL A 190 -1.68 8.94 18.22
CA VAL A 190 -2.75 7.95 18.07
C VAL A 190 -4.09 8.61 17.73
N TRP A 191 -4.49 9.62 18.53
CA TRP A 191 -5.83 10.20 18.47
C TRP A 191 -5.95 11.40 17.52
N GLY A 192 -4.83 12.02 17.14
CA GLY A 192 -4.84 13.33 16.51
C GLY A 192 -5.01 14.48 17.51
N VAL A 193 -4.91 15.71 17.01
CA VAL A 193 -5.05 16.96 17.80
C VAL A 193 -6.41 17.65 17.60
N GLY A 194 -7.32 17.00 16.89
CA GLY A 194 -8.65 17.50 16.52
C GLY A 194 -9.42 16.41 15.78
N ALA A 195 -10.55 16.77 15.16
CA ALA A 195 -11.37 15.79 14.44
C ALA A 195 -10.59 15.13 13.30
N THR A 196 -10.68 13.80 13.21
CA THR A 196 -10.04 12.99 12.16
C THR A 196 -11.08 12.20 11.35
N PRO A 197 -11.81 12.85 10.41
CA PRO A 197 -12.84 12.17 9.62
C PRO A 197 -12.33 10.95 8.86
N GLY A 198 -13.10 9.86 8.90
CA GLY A 198 -12.75 8.60 8.23
C GLY A 198 -11.62 7.80 8.89
N ARG A 199 -11.05 8.27 10.00
CA ARG A 199 -10.07 7.51 10.78
C ARG A 199 -10.78 6.44 11.60
N LEU A 200 -10.20 5.26 11.65
CA LEU A 200 -10.59 4.17 12.53
C LEU A 200 -9.36 3.70 13.30
N LEU A 201 -9.53 3.37 14.57
CA LEU A 201 -8.51 2.75 15.41
C LEU A 201 -8.95 1.35 15.80
N THR A 202 -8.10 0.35 15.59
CA THR A 202 -8.21 -0.94 16.29
C THR A 202 -7.23 -0.97 17.44
N ILE A 203 -7.72 -1.25 18.65
CA ILE A 203 -6.93 -1.25 19.89
C ILE A 203 -7.00 -2.62 20.56
N SER A 204 -5.85 -3.20 20.88
CA SER A 204 -5.75 -4.37 21.75
C SER A 204 -4.62 -4.21 22.78
N CYS A 205 -4.54 -5.13 23.74
CA CYS A 205 -3.36 -5.21 24.61
C CYS A 205 -2.21 -5.89 23.87
N ILE A 206 -0.96 -5.52 24.18
CA ILE A 206 0.19 -6.38 23.88
C ILE A 206 0.31 -7.34 25.06
N GLN A 207 -0.07 -8.60 24.85
CA GLN A 207 0.00 -9.62 25.88
C GLN A 207 1.36 -10.34 25.84
N PRO A 208 2.29 -10.05 26.77
CA PRO A 208 3.55 -10.77 26.81
C PRO A 208 3.32 -12.23 27.25
N PRO A 209 4.24 -13.16 26.91
CA PRO A 209 4.17 -14.54 27.37
C PRO A 209 4.15 -14.66 28.91
N LEU A 210 4.81 -13.73 29.60
CA LEU A 210 4.87 -13.64 31.06
C LEU A 210 4.68 -12.19 31.50
N GLY A 211 3.88 -11.97 32.54
CA GLY A 211 3.65 -10.66 33.15
C GLY A 211 2.42 -9.91 32.65
N ASP A 212 2.27 -8.67 33.13
CA ASP A 212 1.12 -7.83 32.84
C ASP A 212 1.23 -7.18 31.46
N ALA A 213 0.10 -7.11 30.75
CA ALA A 213 -0.01 -6.29 29.55
C ALA A 213 0.01 -4.81 29.94
N VAL A 214 1.16 -4.15 29.85
CA VAL A 214 1.33 -2.72 30.17
C VAL A 214 1.33 -1.81 28.95
N ARG A 215 1.21 -2.38 27.76
CA ARG A 215 1.20 -1.68 26.46
C ARG A 215 0.00 -2.08 25.62
N ASN A 216 -0.31 -1.25 24.63
CA ASN A 216 -1.35 -1.51 23.65
C ASN A 216 -0.75 -1.67 22.27
N ALA A 217 -1.41 -2.46 21.42
CA ALA A 217 -1.18 -2.43 19.99
C ALA A 217 -2.33 -1.62 19.38
N VAL A 218 -1.99 -0.58 18.65
CA VAL A 218 -2.94 0.30 17.98
C VAL A 218 -2.60 0.36 16.51
N VAL A 219 -3.61 0.18 15.66
CA VAL A 219 -3.49 0.39 14.22
C VAL A 219 -4.45 1.50 13.83
N GLY A 220 -3.91 2.52 13.17
CA GLY A 220 -4.70 3.54 12.51
C GLY A 220 -5.05 3.12 11.09
N TRP A 221 -6.33 3.28 10.75
CA TRP A 221 -6.88 2.97 9.45
C TRP A 221 -7.60 4.19 8.89
N GLN A 222 -7.49 4.41 7.58
CA GLN A 222 -8.19 5.47 6.88
C GLN A 222 -9.24 4.90 5.93
N PHE A 223 -10.45 5.45 5.96
CA PHE A 223 -11.53 5.07 5.05
C PHE A 223 -11.11 5.22 3.58
N ASP A 224 -11.32 4.17 2.78
CA ASP A 224 -10.86 4.03 1.39
C ASP A 224 -12.00 3.64 0.43
N GLY A 225 -13.25 3.61 0.91
CA GLY A 225 -14.44 3.40 0.07
C GLY A 225 -15.40 2.32 0.57
N VAL A 226 -16.37 1.99 -0.27
CA VAL A 226 -17.40 0.96 -0.03
C VAL A 226 -17.34 -0.06 -1.17
N GLU A 227 -17.40 -1.35 -0.85
CA GLU A 227 -17.47 -2.41 -1.85
C GLU A 227 -18.35 -3.59 -1.41
N LEU A 228 -18.78 -4.39 -2.39
CA LEU A 228 -19.39 -5.70 -2.16
C LEU A 228 -18.29 -6.75 -2.06
N ARG A 229 -18.45 -7.75 -1.19
CA ARG A 229 -17.50 -8.86 -1.02
C ARG A 229 -18.21 -10.20 -0.98
#